data_AF-A0A1G6V725-F1
#
_entry.id   AF-A0A1G6V725-F1
#
_cell.length_a   1.000
_cell.length_b   1.000
_cell.length_c   1.000
_cell.angle_alpha   90.00
_cell.angle_beta   90.00
_cell.angle_gamma   90.00
#
_symmetry.space_group_name_H-M   'P 1'
#
loop_
_entity.id
_entity.type
_entity.pdbx_description
1 polymer ?
#
loop_
_entity_poly.entity_id
_entity_poly.type
_entity_poly.pdbx_seq_one_letter_code
_entity_poly.pdbx_strand_id
1 'polypeptide(L)'
;MSWMNLFTKKQSGFVVGGVQLERPPATEDEASALIAAVATRLTQKLTNEQDIYWFVIEQYDKMLGYGEEVTSRVDFPFSMFSLEYEGRRSETSYVGKPNPGTVYLDKEFTPPIEKHFGTKQAEHWRAVIFTAFCTRFEEQIKKLRIKYATHYHNNCIKTNSYRSADAWNDVISELGGE
;
A
#
# COMPACT_ATOMS: atom_id res chain seq x y z
N MET A 1 -2.91 -32.76 -48.32
CA MET A 1 -3.41 -31.59 -47.56
C MET A 1 -2.84 -31.69 -46.15
N SER A 2 -1.75 -30.97 -45.87
CA SER A 2 -1.10 -30.95 -44.57
C SER A 2 -1.66 -29.79 -43.76
N TRP A 3 -2.50 -30.08 -42.79
CA TRP A 3 -2.95 -29.12 -41.79
C TRP A 3 -1.84 -29.01 -40.75
N MET A 4 -0.85 -28.17 -41.05
CA MET A 4 0.18 -27.81 -40.08
C MET A 4 -0.48 -27.10 -38.90
N ASN A 5 -0.25 -27.67 -37.72
CA ASN A 5 -0.48 -27.11 -36.39
C ASN A 5 -0.16 -25.61 -36.32
N LEU A 6 -1.16 -24.76 -36.55
CA LEU A 6 -1.19 -23.37 -36.12
C LEU A 6 -1.73 -23.30 -34.70
N PHE A 7 -1.15 -24.09 -33.80
CA PHE A 7 -1.18 -23.76 -32.38
C PHE A 7 0.06 -22.93 -32.10
N THR A 8 -0.02 -21.64 -32.41
CA THR A 8 0.82 -20.63 -31.77
C THR A 8 0.67 -20.84 -30.27
N LYS A 9 1.69 -21.45 -29.67
CA LYS A 9 1.88 -21.49 -28.22
C LYS A 9 1.76 -20.03 -27.78
N LYS A 10 0.64 -19.65 -27.15
CA LYS A 10 0.48 -18.34 -26.53
C LYS A 10 1.67 -18.25 -25.58
N GLN A 11 2.71 -17.48 -25.92
CA GLN A 11 3.78 -17.22 -24.98
C GLN A 11 3.09 -16.67 -23.75
N SER A 12 3.18 -17.41 -22.64
CA SER A 12 2.61 -17.01 -21.37
C SER A 12 3.41 -15.80 -20.92
N GLY A 13 3.00 -14.60 -21.34
CA GLY A 13 3.66 -13.38 -20.97
C GLY A 13 3.65 -13.19 -19.46
N PHE A 14 4.52 -12.33 -18.97
CA PHE A 14 4.62 -12.02 -17.55
C PHE A 14 3.48 -11.08 -17.13
N VAL A 15 2.60 -11.54 -16.25
CA VAL A 15 1.47 -10.75 -15.72
C VAL A 15 1.70 -10.43 -14.26
N VAL A 16 1.64 -9.14 -13.92
CA VAL A 16 1.80 -8.66 -12.55
C VAL A 16 1.01 -7.39 -12.31
N GLY A 17 0.20 -7.37 -11.25
CA GLY A 17 -0.70 -6.24 -10.95
C GLY A 17 -1.66 -5.94 -12.10
N GLY A 18 -1.97 -6.94 -12.93
CA GLY A 18 -2.72 -6.81 -14.18
C GLY A 18 -1.95 -6.17 -15.35
N VAL A 19 -0.70 -5.75 -15.17
CA VAL A 19 0.19 -5.31 -16.26
C VAL A 19 0.68 -6.55 -17.01
N GLN A 20 0.51 -6.56 -18.32
CA GLN A 20 0.97 -7.64 -19.20
C GLN A 20 2.27 -7.22 -19.88
N LEU A 21 3.33 -7.99 -19.68
CA LEU A 21 4.61 -7.86 -20.36
C LEU A 21 4.90 -9.12 -21.17
N GLU A 22 5.74 -9.00 -22.21
CA GLU A 22 6.20 -10.16 -22.99
C GLU A 22 7.15 -11.04 -22.17
N ARG A 23 7.97 -10.42 -21.33
CA ARG A 23 8.92 -11.05 -20.40
C ARG A 23 9.02 -10.27 -19.09
N PRO A 24 9.57 -10.85 -18.02
CA PRO A 24 9.95 -10.09 -16.83
C PRO A 24 10.93 -8.94 -17.18
N PRO A 25 10.88 -7.83 -16.43
CA PRO A 25 11.82 -6.73 -16.62
C PRO A 25 13.26 -7.19 -16.40
N ALA A 26 14.17 -6.77 -17.27
CA ALA A 26 15.58 -7.13 -17.26
C ALA A 26 16.51 -5.96 -16.89
N THR A 27 15.99 -4.73 -16.91
CA THR A 27 16.73 -3.50 -16.55
C THR A 27 15.99 -2.74 -15.45
N GLU A 28 16.71 -1.84 -14.77
CA GLU A 28 16.13 -0.95 -13.75
C GLU A 28 15.08 -0.01 -14.35
N ASP A 29 15.25 0.44 -15.59
CA ASP A 29 14.26 1.27 -16.29
C ASP A 29 12.97 0.49 -16.55
N GLU A 30 13.07 -0.77 -17.00
CA GLU A 30 11.91 -1.64 -17.20
C GLU A 30 11.20 -1.94 -15.86
N ALA A 31 11.96 -2.16 -14.78
CA ALA A 31 11.42 -2.35 -13.44
C ALA A 31 10.70 -1.08 -12.93
N SER A 32 11.29 0.10 -13.14
CA SER A 32 10.71 1.39 -12.76
C SER A 32 9.42 1.67 -13.51
N ALA A 33 9.39 1.40 -14.82
CA ALA A 33 8.19 1.51 -15.64
C ALA A 33 7.07 0.57 -15.16
N LEU A 34 7.43 -0.66 -14.80
CA LEU A 34 6.49 -1.63 -14.24
C LEU A 34 5.91 -1.16 -12.90
N ILE A 35 6.77 -0.71 -11.99
CA ILE A 35 6.38 -0.17 -10.67
C ILE A 35 5.41 1.01 -10.84
N ALA A 36 5.72 1.96 -11.73
CA ALA A 36 4.86 3.11 -12.02
C ALA A 36 3.49 2.68 -12.58
N ALA A 37 3.46 1.68 -13.45
CA ALA A 37 2.22 1.14 -14.02
C ALA A 37 1.36 0.44 -12.94
N VAL A 38 1.99 -0.34 -12.05
CA VAL A 38 1.30 -0.98 -10.92
C VAL A 38 0.79 0.07 -9.92
N ALA A 39 1.60 1.08 -9.58
CA ALA A 39 1.18 2.17 -8.71
C ALA A 39 -0.03 2.93 -9.27
N THR A 40 -0.06 3.16 -10.59
CA THR A 40 -1.22 3.77 -11.27
C THR A 40 -2.47 2.90 -11.18
N ARG A 41 -2.34 1.58 -11.28
CA ARG A 41 -3.48 0.66 -11.13
C ARG A 41 -3.96 0.55 -9.69
N LEU A 42 -3.04 0.60 -8.73
CA LEU A 42 -3.37 0.66 -7.31
C LEU A 42 -4.30 1.84 -7.02
N THR A 43 -4.08 3.03 -7.61
CA THR A 43 -4.98 4.17 -7.39
C THR A 43 -6.41 3.90 -7.87
N GLN A 44 -6.59 3.04 -8.88
CA GLN A 44 -7.92 2.66 -9.38
C GLN A 44 -8.63 1.65 -8.46
N LYS A 45 -7.89 0.95 -7.59
CA LYS A 45 -8.45 0.02 -6.59
C LYS A 45 -8.93 0.74 -5.33
N LEU A 46 -8.39 1.93 -5.05
CA LEU A 46 -8.70 2.73 -3.86
C LEU A 46 -9.74 3.79 -4.22
N THR A 47 -11.01 3.39 -4.20
CA THR A 47 -12.11 4.16 -4.81
C THR A 47 -12.69 5.24 -3.92
N ASN A 48 -12.40 5.20 -2.62
CA ASN A 48 -12.95 6.12 -1.64
C ASN A 48 -11.93 6.43 -0.53
N GLU A 49 -12.27 7.41 0.30
CA GLU A 49 -11.42 7.87 1.41
C GLU A 49 -11.08 6.78 2.43
N GLN A 50 -12.01 5.86 2.71
CA GLN A 50 -11.76 4.77 3.65
C GLN A 50 -10.75 3.78 3.08
N ASP A 51 -10.87 3.46 1.79
CA ASP A 51 -9.91 2.60 1.10
C ASP A 51 -8.50 3.20 1.20
N ILE A 52 -8.34 4.50 0.94
CA ILE A 52 -7.04 5.20 1.01
C ILE A 52 -6.49 5.19 2.42
N TYR A 53 -7.30 5.60 3.41
CA TYR A 53 -6.87 5.69 4.80
C TYR A 53 -6.41 4.34 5.36
N TRP A 54 -7.22 3.29 5.18
CA TRP A 54 -6.88 1.96 5.64
C TRP A 54 -5.70 1.35 4.89
N PHE A 55 -5.57 1.67 3.60
CA PHE A 55 -4.42 1.22 2.80
C PHE A 55 -3.12 1.78 3.36
N VAL A 56 -3.07 3.08 3.67
CA VAL A 56 -1.88 3.72 4.25
C VAL A 56 -1.50 3.06 5.57
N ILE A 57 -2.46 2.87 6.47
CA ILE A 57 -2.23 2.25 7.78
C ILE A 57 -1.68 0.83 7.63
N GLU A 58 -2.38 -0.01 6.87
CA GLU A 58 -2.01 -1.43 6.74
C GLU A 58 -0.69 -1.62 6.02
N GLN A 59 -0.42 -0.81 4.99
CA GLN A 59 0.86 -0.90 4.28
C GLN A 59 2.00 -0.34 5.12
N TYR A 60 1.80 0.74 5.88
CA TYR A 60 2.84 1.28 6.75
C TYR A 60 3.27 0.24 7.80
N ASP A 61 2.29 -0.37 8.50
CA ASP A 61 2.55 -1.45 9.46
C ASP A 61 3.29 -2.64 8.80
N LYS A 62 2.86 -3.01 7.59
CA LYS A 62 3.49 -4.09 6.82
C LYS A 62 4.93 -3.76 6.41
N MET A 63 5.21 -2.52 6.00
CA MET A 63 6.56 -2.12 5.58
C MET A 63 7.55 -2.17 6.76
N LEU A 64 7.12 -1.77 7.95
CA LEU A 64 7.94 -1.88 9.16
C LEU A 64 8.30 -3.35 9.46
N GLY A 65 7.41 -4.28 9.13
CA GLY A 65 7.65 -5.73 9.26
C GLY A 65 8.72 -6.30 8.31
N TYR A 66 9.08 -5.60 7.23
CA TYR A 66 10.14 -6.06 6.29
C TYR A 66 11.56 -5.83 6.82
N GLY A 67 11.70 -5.01 7.86
CA GLY A 67 12.96 -4.68 8.50
C GLY A 67 13.76 -3.59 7.77
N GLU A 68 14.84 -3.17 8.44
CA GLU A 68 15.65 -1.99 8.07
C GLU A 68 16.23 -2.08 6.66
N GLU A 69 16.54 -3.28 6.18
CA GLU A 69 17.11 -3.49 4.84
C GLU A 69 16.20 -2.96 3.72
N VAL A 70 14.89 -3.07 3.90
CA VAL A 70 13.90 -2.60 2.91
C VAL A 70 13.51 -1.15 3.18
N THR A 71 13.27 -0.80 4.44
CA THR A 71 12.80 0.54 4.82
C THR A 71 13.88 1.61 4.68
N SER A 72 15.16 1.28 4.82
CA SER A 72 16.26 2.26 4.62
C SER A 72 16.49 2.65 3.15
N ARG A 73 15.94 1.88 2.20
CA ARG A 73 16.07 2.12 0.76
C ARG A 73 14.94 2.97 0.18
N VAL A 74 14.00 3.40 1.03
CA VAL A 74 12.78 4.07 0.60
C VAL A 74 12.47 5.22 1.56
N ASP A 75 12.29 6.42 1.02
CA ASP A 75 12.03 7.62 1.82
C ASP A 75 10.52 7.85 1.93
N PHE A 76 9.95 7.51 3.09
CA PHE A 76 8.52 7.75 3.33
C PHE A 76 8.27 9.25 3.53
N PRO A 77 7.28 9.84 2.86
CA PRO A 77 7.02 11.29 2.96
C PRO A 77 6.51 11.73 4.34
N PHE A 78 6.22 10.79 5.24
CA PHE A 78 5.79 11.08 6.60
C PHE A 78 6.11 9.92 7.55
N SER A 79 6.14 10.26 8.83
CA SER A 79 6.11 9.28 9.93
C SER A 79 4.69 9.14 10.49
N MET A 80 4.41 7.97 11.06
CA MET A 80 3.15 7.68 11.75
C MET A 80 3.41 7.28 13.20
N PHE A 81 2.52 7.68 14.10
CA PHE A 81 2.53 7.21 15.47
C PHE A 81 2.05 5.76 15.52
N SER A 82 2.62 4.94 16.41
CA SER A 82 2.27 3.52 16.52
C SER A 82 0.76 3.30 16.69
N LEU A 83 0.10 4.15 17.48
CA LEU A 83 -1.36 4.10 17.69
C LEU A 83 -2.19 4.29 16.41
N GLU A 84 -1.63 4.88 15.35
CA GLU A 84 -2.30 5.03 14.06
C GLU A 84 -2.34 3.74 13.25
N TYR A 85 -1.34 2.86 13.39
CA TYR A 85 -1.15 1.72 12.47
C TYR A 85 -1.02 0.35 13.13
N GLU A 86 -0.47 0.26 14.34
CA GLU A 86 -0.04 -0.99 14.96
C GLU A 86 -1.22 -1.95 15.18
N GLY A 87 -1.19 -3.11 14.51
CA GLY A 87 -2.22 -4.14 14.61
C GLY A 87 -3.59 -3.75 14.05
N ARG A 88 -3.72 -2.59 13.39
CA ARG A 88 -5.01 -2.11 12.88
C ARG A 88 -5.27 -2.65 11.49
N ARG A 89 -6.46 -3.22 11.29
CA ARG A 89 -6.90 -3.79 10.01
C ARG A 89 -8.30 -3.33 9.67
N SER A 90 -8.57 -3.09 8.39
CA SER A 90 -9.88 -2.66 7.92
C SER A 90 -10.95 -3.73 8.18
N GLU A 91 -10.57 -5.02 8.11
CA GLU A 91 -11.48 -6.14 8.33
C GLU A 91 -11.99 -6.26 9.78
N THR A 92 -11.18 -5.82 10.75
CA THR A 92 -11.56 -5.81 12.17
C THR A 92 -12.09 -4.45 12.63
N SER A 93 -12.32 -3.53 11.69
CA SER A 93 -12.86 -2.19 11.94
C SER A 93 -14.33 -2.10 11.55
N TYR A 94 -14.91 -0.89 11.63
CA TYR A 94 -16.26 -0.61 11.11
C TYR A 94 -16.39 -0.84 9.59
N VAL A 95 -15.28 -0.92 8.84
CA VAL A 95 -15.28 -1.25 7.40
C VAL A 95 -15.64 -2.72 7.17
N GLY A 96 -15.23 -3.63 8.06
CA GLY A 96 -15.65 -5.04 8.07
C GLY A 96 -15.25 -5.87 6.84
N LYS A 97 -14.30 -5.39 6.02
CA LYS A 97 -13.79 -6.08 4.84
C LYS A 97 -12.30 -5.81 4.60
N PRO A 98 -11.57 -6.69 3.91
CA PRO A 98 -10.17 -6.46 3.55
C PRO A 98 -9.99 -5.22 2.67
N ASN A 99 -8.88 -4.50 2.86
CA ASN A 99 -8.57 -3.33 2.06
C ASN A 99 -8.27 -3.73 0.59
N PRO A 100 -8.93 -3.11 -0.41
CA PRO A 100 -8.77 -3.52 -1.81
C PRO A 100 -7.35 -3.28 -2.36
N GLY A 101 -6.63 -2.26 -1.88
CA GLY A 101 -5.23 -2.02 -2.26
C GLY A 101 -4.28 -3.06 -1.67
N THR A 102 -4.44 -3.40 -0.39
CA THR A 102 -3.68 -4.49 0.26
C THR A 102 -3.92 -5.81 -0.48
N VAL A 103 -5.18 -6.14 -0.77
CA VAL A 103 -5.56 -7.36 -1.50
C VAL A 103 -4.96 -7.38 -2.91
N TYR A 104 -5.00 -6.26 -3.63
CA TYR A 104 -4.40 -6.13 -4.96
C TYR A 104 -2.90 -6.41 -4.92
N LEU A 105 -2.16 -5.80 -3.99
CA LEU A 105 -0.73 -6.02 -3.88
C LEU A 105 -0.39 -7.44 -3.42
N ASP A 106 -1.18 -8.02 -2.51
CA ASP A 106 -0.95 -9.37 -1.99
C ASP A 106 -1.25 -10.46 -3.01
N LYS A 107 -2.27 -10.29 -3.86
CA LYS A 107 -2.74 -11.32 -4.79
C LYS A 107 -2.22 -11.16 -6.21
N GLU A 108 -2.14 -9.93 -6.69
CA GLU A 108 -1.85 -9.66 -8.11
C GLU A 108 -0.40 -9.20 -8.33
N PHE A 109 0.22 -8.52 -7.37
CA PHE A 109 1.58 -7.99 -7.51
C PHE A 109 2.65 -8.89 -6.90
N THR A 110 2.56 -9.15 -5.60
CA THR A 110 3.65 -9.78 -4.83
C THR A 110 4.02 -11.17 -5.35
N PRO A 111 3.07 -12.11 -5.55
CA PRO A 111 3.45 -13.49 -5.91
C PRO A 111 4.18 -13.62 -7.26
N PRO A 112 3.78 -12.93 -8.34
CA PRO A 112 4.55 -12.92 -9.57
C PRO A 112 5.97 -12.36 -9.42
N ILE A 113 6.18 -11.31 -8.62
CA ILE A 113 7.52 -10.76 -8.39
C ILE A 113 8.37 -11.71 -7.55
N GLU A 114 7.83 -12.24 -6.45
CA GLU A 114 8.53 -13.19 -5.59
C GLU A 114 9.02 -14.41 -6.38
N LYS A 115 8.16 -14.94 -7.26
CA LYS A 115 8.49 -16.11 -8.09
C LYS A 115 9.68 -15.88 -9.02
N HIS A 116 9.87 -14.66 -9.54
CA HIS A 116 10.89 -14.37 -10.55
C HIS A 116 12.13 -13.68 -9.99
N PHE A 117 11.96 -12.86 -8.95
CA PHE A 117 13.01 -11.99 -8.40
C PHE A 117 13.30 -12.25 -6.92
N GLY A 118 12.51 -13.09 -6.25
CA GLY A 118 12.64 -13.40 -4.83
C GLY A 118 11.90 -12.41 -3.92
N THR A 119 11.72 -12.83 -2.66
CA THR A 119 10.96 -12.10 -1.64
C THR A 119 11.49 -10.69 -1.38
N LYS A 120 12.80 -10.54 -1.19
CA LYS A 120 13.42 -9.25 -0.89
C LYS A 120 13.19 -8.21 -1.99
N GLN A 121 13.25 -8.62 -3.26
CA GLN A 121 12.98 -7.73 -4.37
C GLN A 121 11.49 -7.34 -4.44
N ALA A 122 10.59 -8.28 -4.15
CA ALA A 122 9.16 -8.02 -4.08
C ALA A 122 8.79 -7.03 -2.96
N GLU A 123 9.37 -7.22 -1.77
CA GLU A 123 9.24 -6.30 -0.63
C GLU A 123 9.74 -4.90 -0.98
N HIS A 124 10.92 -4.80 -1.60
CA HIS A 124 11.48 -3.52 -2.02
C HIS A 124 10.62 -2.81 -3.06
N TRP A 125 10.22 -3.49 -4.15
CA TRP A 125 9.36 -2.87 -5.16
C TRP A 125 7.99 -2.46 -4.60
N ARG A 126 7.44 -3.23 -3.66
CA ARG A 126 6.21 -2.86 -2.97
C ARG A 126 6.39 -1.60 -2.13
N ALA A 127 7.51 -1.47 -1.42
CA ALA A 127 7.83 -0.26 -0.66
C ALA A 127 7.97 0.97 -1.58
N VAL A 128 8.57 0.81 -2.76
CA VAL A 128 8.64 1.87 -3.79
C VAL A 128 7.24 2.23 -4.30
N ILE A 129 6.37 1.25 -4.60
CA ILE A 129 4.98 1.49 -5.00
C ILE A 129 4.22 2.26 -3.92
N PHE A 130 4.35 1.84 -2.66
CA PHE A 130 3.68 2.47 -1.54
C PHE A 130 4.15 3.91 -1.34
N THR A 131 5.45 4.16 -1.47
CA THR A 131 6.02 5.50 -1.35
C THR A 131 5.60 6.42 -2.48
N ALA A 132 5.65 5.93 -3.72
CA ALA A 132 5.12 6.68 -4.87
C ALA A 132 3.63 7.04 -4.69
N PHE A 133 2.85 6.13 -4.11
CA PHE A 133 1.46 6.41 -3.74
C PHE A 133 1.36 7.49 -2.66
N CYS A 134 2.13 7.37 -1.57
CA CYS A 134 2.12 8.34 -0.49
C CYS A 134 2.54 9.74 -0.94
N THR A 135 3.60 9.87 -1.74
CA THR A 135 4.04 11.16 -2.30
C THR A 135 2.96 11.77 -3.20
N ARG A 136 2.32 10.95 -4.04
CA ARG A 136 1.26 11.44 -4.94
C ARG A 136 0.03 11.97 -4.19
N PHE A 137 -0.32 11.36 -3.06
CA PHE A 137 -1.53 11.67 -2.30
C PHE A 137 -1.25 12.31 -0.94
N GLU A 138 -0.07 12.90 -0.75
CA GLU A 138 0.42 13.37 0.55
C GLU A 138 -0.61 14.25 1.28
N GLU A 139 -1.08 15.30 0.61
CA GLU A 139 -2.08 16.23 1.16
C GLU A 139 -3.41 15.56 1.48
N GLN A 140 -3.86 14.62 0.66
CA GLN A 140 -5.09 13.88 0.90
C GLN A 140 -4.93 12.94 2.10
N ILE A 141 -3.81 12.23 2.18
CA ILE A 141 -3.47 11.33 3.29
C ILE A 141 -3.40 12.12 4.59
N LYS A 142 -2.74 13.28 4.59
CA LYS A 142 -2.67 14.18 5.76
C LYS A 142 -4.06 14.57 6.25
N LYS A 143 -4.94 15.02 5.35
CA LYS A 143 -6.33 15.38 5.70
C LYS A 143 -7.12 14.20 6.26
N LEU A 144 -6.96 13.01 5.67
CA LEU A 144 -7.61 11.79 6.16
C LEU A 144 -7.09 11.41 7.55
N ARG A 145 -5.78 11.46 7.78
CA ARG A 145 -5.17 11.18 9.07
C ARG A 145 -5.72 12.12 10.15
N ILE A 146 -5.79 13.43 9.90
CA ILE A 146 -6.41 14.40 10.81
C ILE A 146 -7.87 14.03 11.09
N LYS A 147 -8.68 13.84 10.03
CA LYS A 147 -10.11 13.50 10.14
C LYS A 147 -10.35 12.28 11.03
N TYR A 148 -9.58 11.22 10.85
CA TYR A 148 -9.73 9.99 11.63
C TYR A 148 -9.13 10.12 13.03
N ALA A 149 -8.00 10.81 13.20
CA ALA A 149 -7.43 11.09 14.52
C ALA A 149 -8.42 11.87 15.40
N THR A 150 -9.06 12.92 14.86
CA THR A 150 -10.14 13.67 15.54
C THR A 150 -11.32 12.76 15.90
N HIS A 151 -11.70 11.85 15.00
CA HIS A 151 -12.78 10.89 15.29
C HIS A 151 -12.43 9.98 16.48
N TYR A 152 -11.21 9.41 16.52
CA TYR A 152 -10.79 8.55 17.63
C TYR A 152 -10.60 9.32 18.93
N HIS A 153 -10.01 10.52 18.90
CA HIS A 153 -9.94 11.43 20.03
C HIS A 153 -11.34 11.62 20.66
N ASN A 154 -12.32 12.00 19.86
CA ASN A 154 -13.67 12.28 20.34
C ASN A 154 -14.36 11.03 20.91
N ASN A 155 -14.10 9.84 20.36
CA ASN A 155 -14.59 8.58 20.91
C ASN A 155 -13.93 8.26 22.26
N CYS A 156 -12.63 8.52 22.42
CA CYS A 156 -11.93 8.36 23.69
C CYS A 156 -12.50 9.30 24.77
N ILE A 157 -12.79 10.57 24.43
CA ILE A 157 -13.44 11.51 25.36
C ILE A 157 -14.83 10.99 25.80
N LYS A 158 -15.65 10.54 24.85
CA LYS A 158 -17.00 10.00 25.15
C LYS A 158 -16.99 8.75 26.03
N THR A 159 -15.89 8.01 26.01
CA THR A 159 -15.71 6.77 26.79
C THR A 159 -14.84 6.97 28.04
N ASN A 160 -14.54 8.23 28.40
CA ASN A 160 -13.69 8.62 29.54
C ASN A 160 -12.26 8.06 29.47
N SER A 161 -11.76 7.72 28.28
CA SER A 161 -10.39 7.24 28.05
C SER A 161 -9.45 8.41 27.77
N TYR A 162 -9.30 9.33 28.73
CA TYR A 162 -8.62 10.62 28.52
C TYR A 162 -7.16 10.49 28.07
N ARG A 163 -6.39 9.55 28.63
CA ARG A 163 -4.99 9.32 28.21
C ARG A 163 -4.87 8.95 26.73
N SER A 164 -5.81 8.17 26.22
CA SER A 164 -5.85 7.81 24.80
C SER A 164 -6.29 9.00 23.95
N ALA A 165 -7.19 9.84 24.47
CA ALA A 165 -7.56 11.08 23.81
C ALA A 165 -6.34 12.00 23.66
N ASP A 166 -5.57 12.21 24.73
CA ASP A 166 -4.35 13.02 24.69
C ASP A 166 -3.36 12.51 23.62
N ALA A 167 -3.14 11.19 23.56
CA ALA A 167 -2.28 10.60 22.53
C ALA A 167 -2.79 10.84 21.09
N TRP A 168 -4.10 10.87 20.87
CA TRP A 168 -4.65 11.26 19.56
C TRP A 168 -4.53 12.76 19.31
N ASN A 169 -4.56 13.60 20.35
CA ASN A 169 -4.33 15.03 20.23
C ASN A 169 -2.89 15.34 19.80
N ASP A 170 -1.91 14.55 20.26
CA ASP A 170 -0.53 14.64 19.79
C ASP A 170 -0.42 14.36 18.29
N VAL A 171 -1.13 13.34 17.78
CA VAL A 171 -1.21 13.05 16.33
C VAL A 171 -1.81 14.22 15.56
N ILE A 172 -2.91 14.79 16.04
CA ILE A 172 -3.58 15.93 15.40
C ILE A 172 -2.64 17.14 15.32
N SER A 173 -1.95 17.44 16.43
CA SER A 173 -1.03 18.57 16.55
C SER A 173 0.17 18.44 15.59
N GLU A 174 0.78 17.24 15.52
CA GLU A 174 1.90 16.96 14.60
C GLU A 174 1.49 17.12 13.14
N LEU A 175 0.24 16.76 12.81
CA LEU A 175 -0.30 16.92 11.47
C LEU A 175 -0.74 18.36 11.16
N GLY A 176 -0.66 19.29 12.12
CA GLY A 176 -1.11 20.67 11.96
C GLY A 176 -2.64 20.81 11.90
N GLY A 177 -3.37 19.92 12.59
CA GLY A 177 -4.78 20.14 12.88
C GLY A 177 -4.94 21.14 14.03
N GLU A 178 -5.90 22.07 13.89
CA GLU A 178 -6.29 23.05 14.93
C GLU A 178 -7.35 22.47 15.88
#